data_AF-S4RQ33-F1
#
_entry.id   AF-S4RQ33-F1
#
_cell.length_a   1.000
_cell.length_b   1.000
_cell.length_c   1.000
_cell.angle_alpha   90.00
_cell.angle_beta   90.00
_cell.angle_gamma   90.00
#
_symmetry.space_group_name_H-M   'P 1'
#
loop_
_entity.id
_entity.type
_entity.pdbx_description
1 polymer ?
#
loop_
_entity_poly.entity_id
_entity_poly.type
_entity_poly.pdbx_seq_one_letter_code
_entity_poly.pdbx_strand_id
1 'polypeptide(L)'
;IWVQCSNQACSKWRRLHNASDTSVLVDVWTCDMNKDTMYNSCSTAEEDCSYESDVETDLQPGSLVWAKQFGYPWWPGMVENDPETEKYFLASKKKGVAPMKYHVTFFDNVSSRSWIPTYFIKPFENSMENMFSTKGQNGRYFTKRIADAVRKANCATKMSMQKRLDEFGFSETYN
;
A
#
# COMPACT_ATOMS: atom_id res chain seq x y z
N ILE A 1 -3.69 14.29 14.62
CA ILE A 1 -2.62 15.30 14.83
C ILE A 1 -1.51 14.72 15.71
N TRP A 2 -0.31 15.31 15.70
CA TRP A 2 0.79 14.92 16.59
C TRP A 2 0.93 15.93 17.74
N VAL A 3 1.18 15.43 18.95
CA VAL A 3 1.40 16.26 20.14
C VAL A 3 2.66 15.80 20.86
N GLN A 4 3.46 16.74 21.35
CA GLN A 4 4.66 16.45 22.11
C GLN A 4 4.32 16.35 23.60
N CYS A 5 4.85 15.34 24.29
CA CYS A 5 4.72 15.21 25.72
C CYS A 5 5.45 16.36 26.44
N SER A 6 4.71 17.15 27.24
CA SER A 6 5.21 18.26 28.05
C SER A 6 6.06 17.82 29.25
N ASN A 7 6.14 16.51 29.55
CA ASN A 7 7.07 15.99 30.55
C ASN A 7 8.52 16.15 30.04
N GLN A 8 9.30 16.96 30.74
CA GLN A 8 10.69 17.28 30.40
C GLN A 8 11.61 16.05 30.30
N ALA A 9 11.28 14.96 31.00
CA ALA A 9 12.05 13.71 30.94
C ALA A 9 11.64 12.79 29.76
N CYS A 10 10.52 13.08 29.07
CA CYS A 10 9.98 12.24 28.02
C CYS A 10 10.18 12.87 26.64
N SER A 11 9.60 14.06 26.43
CA SER A 11 9.60 14.81 25.16
C SER A 11 9.21 14.01 23.90
N LYS A 12 8.63 12.82 24.06
CA LYS A 12 8.20 11.95 22.96
C LYS A 12 6.96 12.50 22.27
N TRP A 13 6.87 12.23 20.98
CA TRP A 13 5.69 12.55 20.17
C TRP A 13 4.65 11.42 20.20
N ARG A 14 3.38 11.81 20.27
CA ARG A 14 2.24 10.89 20.31
C ARG A 14 1.20 11.28 19.26
N ARG A 15 0.65 10.28 18.59
CA ARG A 15 -0.40 10.49 17.59
C ARG A 15 -1.77 10.48 18.24
N LEU A 16 -2.56 11.51 17.97
CA LEU A 16 -3.96 11.59 18.36
C LEU A 16 -4.83 11.29 17.14
N HIS A 17 -5.35 10.06 17.07
CA HIS A 17 -6.17 9.56 15.96
C HIS A 17 -7.54 10.24 15.85
N ASN A 18 -8.08 10.76 16.97
CA ASN A 18 -9.45 11.31 17.04
C ASN A 18 -9.48 12.83 17.27
N ALA A 19 -8.35 13.52 17.14
CA ALA A 19 -8.28 14.96 17.28
C ALA A 19 -8.18 15.60 15.89
N SER A 20 -9.30 16.12 15.42
CA SER A 20 -9.45 16.81 14.13
C SER A 20 -9.07 18.29 14.20
N ASP A 21 -8.93 18.84 15.41
CA ASP A 21 -8.69 20.27 15.62
C ASP A 21 -7.57 20.48 16.66
N THR A 22 -6.56 21.25 16.28
CA THR A 22 -5.43 21.65 17.13
C THR A 22 -5.82 22.67 18.20
N SER A 23 -6.97 23.34 18.07
CA SER A 23 -7.46 24.33 19.03
C SER A 23 -7.89 23.73 20.38
N VAL A 24 -8.06 22.40 20.43
CA VAL A 24 -8.51 21.63 21.60
C VAL A 24 -7.34 21.04 22.39
N LEU A 25 -6.10 21.22 21.92
CA LEU A 25 -4.93 20.79 22.67
C LEU A 25 -4.67 21.73 23.84
N VAL A 26 -4.70 21.16 25.05
CA VAL A 26 -4.27 21.86 26.27
C VAL A 26 -2.77 22.21 26.19
N ASP A 27 -2.38 23.37 26.70
CA ASP A 27 -0.98 23.84 26.72
C ASP A 27 -0.02 22.87 27.45
N VAL A 28 -0.56 22.00 28.29
CA VAL A 28 0.17 20.94 28.99
C VAL A 28 -0.45 19.58 28.65
N TRP A 29 0.22 18.81 27.79
CA TRP A 29 -0.22 17.48 27.38
C TRP A 29 0.83 16.43 27.73
N THR A 30 0.43 15.34 28.37
CA THR A 30 1.33 14.26 28.79
C THR A 30 0.90 12.91 28.24
N CYS A 31 1.83 11.94 28.14
CA CYS A 31 1.55 10.66 27.46
C CYS A 31 0.34 9.94 28.06
N ASP A 32 0.11 10.01 29.37
CA ASP A 32 -1.03 9.43 30.09
C ASP A 32 -2.38 10.00 29.67
N MET A 33 -2.39 11.16 29.01
CA MET A 33 -3.57 11.76 28.41
C MET A 33 -3.89 11.18 27.02
N ASN A 34 -3.05 10.30 26.48
CA ASN A 34 -3.33 9.62 25.23
C ASN A 34 -4.41 8.54 25.42
N LYS A 35 -5.43 8.58 24.57
CA LYS A 35 -6.49 7.55 24.56
C LYS A 35 -6.03 6.23 23.95
N ASP A 36 -4.93 6.25 23.18
CA ASP A 36 -4.30 5.04 22.68
C ASP A 36 -3.50 4.37 23.79
N THR A 37 -4.01 3.24 24.29
CA THR A 37 -3.40 2.47 25.38
C THR A 37 -2.05 1.86 25.02
N MET A 38 -1.69 1.75 23.74
CA MET A 38 -0.36 1.31 23.33
C MET A 38 0.68 2.42 23.52
N TYR A 39 0.28 3.69 23.44
CA TYR A 39 1.17 4.85 23.46
C TYR A 39 0.80 5.89 24.53
N ASN A 40 0.16 5.45 25.63
CA ASN A 40 -0.25 6.32 26.74
C ASN A 40 0.75 6.40 27.90
N SER A 41 1.98 5.94 27.73
CA SER A 41 3.00 6.02 28.78
C SER A 41 4.28 6.63 28.27
N CYS A 42 4.99 7.35 29.14
CA CYS A 42 6.34 7.83 28.85
C CYS A 42 7.36 6.69 28.71
N SER A 43 7.08 5.52 29.29
CA SER A 43 7.95 4.34 29.19
C SER A 43 7.84 3.62 27.84
N THR A 44 6.72 3.79 27.12
CA THR A 44 6.55 3.20 25.80
C THR A 44 7.43 3.93 24.79
N ALA A 45 8.04 3.18 23.85
CA ALA A 45 8.77 3.76 22.73
C ALA A 45 7.91 4.80 21.98
N GLU A 46 8.57 5.81 21.42
CA GLU A 46 7.91 6.76 20.52
C GLU A 46 7.38 6.02 19.30
N GLU A 47 6.21 6.44 18.81
CA GLU A 47 5.67 5.93 17.55
C GLU A 47 6.62 6.30 16.41
N ASP A 48 6.99 5.34 15.56
CA ASP A 48 7.76 5.64 14.37
C ASP A 48 6.91 6.58 13.50
N CYS A 49 7.39 7.81 13.25
CA CYS A 49 6.71 8.86 12.48
C CYS A 49 6.45 8.49 11.00
N SER A 50 6.55 7.21 10.65
CA SER A 50 6.54 6.66 9.30
C SER A 50 5.22 5.98 8.91
N TYR A 51 4.13 6.17 9.66
CA TYR A 51 2.83 5.59 9.29
C TYR A 51 2.03 6.49 8.33
N GLU A 52 1.85 5.99 7.10
CA GLU A 52 0.81 6.22 6.07
C GLU A 52 0.34 7.67 5.73
N SER A 53 0.20 8.60 6.67
CA SER A 53 -0.42 9.91 6.41
C SER A 53 0.51 10.94 5.75
N ASP A 54 1.82 10.72 5.81
CA ASP A 54 2.83 11.69 5.35
C ASP A 54 3.56 11.19 4.07
N VAL A 55 3.06 10.10 3.48
CA VAL A 55 3.57 9.51 2.24
C VAL A 55 2.66 9.94 1.10
N GLU A 56 3.18 10.74 0.18
CA GLU A 56 2.47 11.09 -1.05
C GLU A 56 2.39 9.84 -1.93
N THR A 57 1.21 9.24 -1.99
CA THR A 57 0.94 8.06 -2.81
C THR A 57 -0.34 8.23 -3.60
N ASP A 58 -0.22 8.06 -4.92
CA ASP A 58 -1.36 8.03 -5.84
C ASP A 58 -2.03 6.65 -5.89
N LEU A 59 -1.48 5.65 -5.18
CA LEU A 59 -1.93 4.27 -5.22
C LEU A 59 -2.37 3.80 -3.84
N GLN A 60 -3.56 3.19 -3.78
CA GLN A 60 -4.14 2.66 -2.55
C GLN A 60 -4.62 1.22 -2.80
N PRO A 61 -4.95 0.44 -1.75
CA PRO A 61 -5.58 -0.86 -1.94
C PRO A 61 -6.78 -0.79 -2.90
N GLY A 62 -6.81 -1.66 -3.91
CA GLY A 62 -7.81 -1.65 -4.97
C GLY A 62 -7.42 -0.84 -6.22
N SER A 63 -6.31 -0.10 -6.20
CA SER A 63 -5.72 0.53 -7.39
C SER A 63 -5.20 -0.53 -8.35
N LEU A 64 -5.60 -0.42 -9.62
CA LEU A 64 -5.17 -1.33 -10.68
C LEU A 64 -3.87 -0.82 -11.30
N VAL A 65 -2.91 -1.72 -11.51
CA VAL A 65 -1.58 -1.39 -12.01
C VAL A 65 -1.09 -2.37 -13.06
N TRP A 66 -0.23 -1.89 -13.95
CA TRP A 66 0.75 -2.73 -14.63
C TRP A 66 1.98 -2.83 -13.74
N ALA A 67 2.42 -4.05 -13.43
CA ALA A 67 3.61 -4.29 -12.62
C ALA A 67 4.60 -5.20 -13.36
N LYS A 68 5.90 -4.95 -13.17
CA LYS A 68 6.96 -5.76 -13.76
C LYS A 68 7.80 -6.46 -12.69
N GLN A 69 7.78 -7.79 -12.75
CA GLN A 69 8.69 -8.64 -11.99
C GLN A 69 9.79 -9.20 -12.90
N PHE A 70 10.98 -9.40 -12.34
CA PHE A 70 12.11 -10.00 -13.06
C PHE A 70 11.74 -11.36 -13.67
N GLY A 71 12.19 -11.62 -14.90
CA GLY A 71 11.83 -12.83 -15.66
C GLY A 71 10.48 -12.78 -16.40
N TYR A 72 9.57 -11.89 -15.99
CA TYR A 72 8.22 -11.78 -16.55
C TYR A 72 8.03 -10.50 -17.39
N PRO A 73 7.08 -10.52 -18.33
CA PRO A 73 6.60 -9.30 -18.98
C PRO A 73 5.87 -8.40 -17.96
N TRP A 74 5.47 -7.21 -18.40
CA TRP A 74 4.54 -6.40 -17.60
C TRP A 74 3.22 -7.15 -17.48
N TRP A 75 2.69 -7.20 -16.26
CA TRP A 75 1.52 -7.99 -15.93
C TRP A 75 0.51 -7.12 -15.16
N PRO A 76 -0.79 -7.23 -15.44
CA PRO A 76 -1.76 -6.45 -14.71
C PRO A 76 -1.94 -7.03 -13.30
N GLY A 77 -2.09 -6.16 -12.32
CA GLY A 77 -2.34 -6.51 -10.93
C GLY A 77 -3.10 -5.42 -10.21
N MET A 78 -3.27 -5.62 -8.91
CA MET A 78 -3.97 -4.74 -8.00
C MET A 78 -3.11 -4.54 -6.76
N VAL A 79 -3.02 -3.28 -6.30
CA VAL A 79 -2.41 -2.97 -5.00
C VAL A 79 -3.31 -3.51 -3.90
N GLU A 80 -2.73 -4.22 -2.95
CA GLU A 80 -3.46 -4.88 -1.85
C GLU A 80 -2.55 -4.95 -0.61
N ASN A 81 -3.15 -5.01 0.58
CA ASN A 81 -2.39 -5.28 1.80
C ASN A 81 -1.76 -6.67 1.73
N ASP A 82 -0.49 -6.75 2.09
CA ASP A 82 0.18 -8.02 2.31
C ASP A 82 -0.47 -8.73 3.52
N PRO A 83 -1.06 -9.93 3.36
CA PRO A 83 -1.70 -10.65 4.47
C PRO A 83 -0.74 -10.99 5.63
N GLU A 84 0.57 -10.95 5.42
CA GLU A 84 1.56 -11.22 6.49
C GLU A 84 1.94 -9.97 7.27
N THR A 85 2.03 -8.82 6.60
CA THR A 85 2.51 -7.58 7.22
C THR A 85 1.43 -6.52 7.40
N GLU A 86 0.25 -6.75 6.83
CA GLU A 86 -0.89 -5.84 6.75
C GLU A 86 -0.54 -4.48 6.13
N LYS A 87 0.50 -4.43 5.29
CA LYS A 87 0.98 -3.23 4.60
C LYS A 87 0.86 -3.39 3.10
N TYR A 88 0.56 -2.30 2.40
CA TYR A 88 0.52 -2.28 0.93
C TYR A 88 1.66 -1.50 0.29
N PHE A 89 2.46 -0.77 1.06
CA PHE A 89 3.68 -0.13 0.56
C PHE A 89 4.84 -0.19 1.56
N LEU A 90 6.06 0.01 1.05
CA LEU A 90 7.27 0.24 1.84
C LEU A 90 7.86 1.58 1.44
N ALA A 91 8.01 2.50 2.39
CA ALA A 91 8.60 3.82 2.18
C ALA A 91 9.86 4.00 3.05
N SER A 92 10.68 4.99 2.68
CA SER A 92 11.79 5.43 3.54
C SER A 92 11.23 6.20 4.75
N LYS A 93 11.97 6.24 5.86
CA LYS A 93 11.58 6.99 7.06
C LYS A 93 11.57 8.52 6.87
N LYS A 94 12.03 9.02 5.72
CA LYS A 94 12.03 10.45 5.40
C LYS A 94 10.64 10.90 4.98
N LYS A 95 10.14 11.97 5.59
CA LYS A 95 8.84 12.58 5.28
C LYS A 95 8.76 13.05 3.82
N GLY A 96 7.58 12.92 3.20
CA GLY A 96 7.31 13.40 1.85
C GLY A 96 8.02 12.62 0.74
N VAL A 97 8.53 11.42 1.03
CA VAL A 97 9.15 10.56 0.02
C VAL A 97 8.13 9.53 -0.45
N ALA A 98 7.96 9.44 -1.77
CA ALA A 98 7.12 8.43 -2.40
C ALA A 98 7.54 7.00 -1.98
N PRO A 99 6.61 6.03 -1.96
CA PRO A 99 6.95 4.65 -1.64
C PRO A 99 8.05 4.08 -2.53
N MET A 100 8.88 3.22 -1.95
CA MET A 100 9.93 2.48 -2.67
C MET A 100 9.37 1.23 -3.35
N LYS A 101 8.40 0.58 -2.71
CA LYS A 101 7.72 -0.62 -3.21
C LYS A 101 6.25 -0.58 -2.85
N TYR A 102 5.44 -1.27 -3.64
CA TYR A 102 4.06 -1.61 -3.32
C TYR A 102 3.87 -3.13 -3.32
N HIS A 103 2.96 -3.61 -2.50
CA HIS A 103 2.50 -4.98 -2.54
C HIS A 103 1.41 -5.09 -3.61
N VAL A 104 1.62 -5.98 -4.57
CA VAL A 104 0.74 -6.16 -5.74
C VAL A 104 0.34 -7.63 -5.83
N THR A 105 -0.97 -7.86 -5.92
CA THR A 105 -1.58 -9.15 -6.28
C THR A 105 -1.83 -9.15 -7.79
N PHE A 106 -1.30 -10.14 -8.51
CA PHE A 106 -1.40 -10.21 -9.96
C PHE A 106 -2.69 -10.89 -10.41
N PHE A 107 -3.30 -10.36 -11.48
CA PHE A 107 -4.40 -11.06 -12.15
C PHE A 107 -3.83 -12.28 -12.88
N ASP A 108 -3.95 -13.45 -12.30
CA ASP A 108 -3.52 -14.70 -12.94
C ASP A 108 -4.53 -15.81 -12.61
N ASN A 109 -4.24 -17.02 -13.05
CA ASN A 109 -5.02 -18.20 -12.68
C ASN A 109 -4.64 -18.74 -11.29
N VAL A 110 -3.43 -18.43 -10.83
CA VAL A 110 -2.96 -18.74 -9.48
C VAL A 110 -2.74 -17.41 -8.76
N SER A 111 -3.30 -17.28 -7.56
CA SER A 111 -3.07 -16.11 -6.71
C SER A 111 -1.58 -15.95 -6.45
N SER A 112 -1.00 -14.94 -7.07
CA SER A 112 0.41 -14.61 -6.94
C SER A 112 0.54 -13.17 -6.52
N ARG A 113 1.47 -12.91 -5.61
CA ARG A 113 1.68 -11.59 -5.00
C ARG A 113 3.16 -11.31 -4.84
N SER A 114 3.53 -10.04 -4.86
CA SER A 114 4.93 -9.64 -4.71
C SER A 114 5.06 -8.17 -4.33
N TRP A 115 6.17 -7.84 -3.69
CA TRP A 115 6.60 -6.48 -3.42
C TRP A 115 7.35 -5.91 -4.63
N ILE A 116 6.67 -5.06 -5.41
CA ILE A 116 7.19 -4.51 -6.66
C ILE A 116 7.75 -3.10 -6.42
N PRO A 117 8.99 -2.81 -6.86
CA PRO A 117 9.54 -1.46 -6.82
C PRO A 117 8.69 -0.46 -7.60
N THR A 118 8.53 0.75 -7.07
CA THR A 118 7.66 1.79 -7.66
C THR A 118 8.00 2.11 -9.11
N TYR A 119 9.28 2.08 -9.50
CA TYR A 119 9.70 2.32 -10.88
C TYR A 119 9.28 1.20 -11.86
N PHE A 120 8.86 0.04 -11.33
CA PHE A 120 8.29 -1.09 -12.07
C PHE A 120 6.77 -1.17 -11.91
N ILE A 121 6.12 -0.07 -11.55
CA ILE A 121 4.67 0.05 -11.45
C ILE A 121 4.21 1.19 -12.34
N LYS A 122 3.10 0.97 -13.05
CA LYS A 122 2.39 2.00 -13.80
C LYS A 122 0.89 1.86 -13.54
N PRO A 123 0.11 2.95 -13.52
CA PRO A 123 -1.35 2.85 -13.49
C PRO A 123 -1.86 1.92 -14.59
N PHE A 124 -2.89 1.13 -14.30
CA PHE A 124 -3.48 0.26 -15.31
C PHE A 124 -4.34 1.08 -16.27
N GLU A 125 -3.91 1.14 -17.53
CA GLU A 125 -4.73 1.64 -18.64
C GLU A 125 -4.80 0.56 -19.73
N ASN A 126 -6.00 0.35 -20.27
CA ASN A 126 -6.23 -0.67 -21.30
C ASN A 126 -5.50 -0.37 -22.61
N SER A 127 -5.30 0.91 -22.92
CA SER A 127 -4.51 1.38 -24.07
C SER A 127 -3.06 0.86 -24.06
N MET A 128 -2.52 0.55 -22.88
CA MET A 128 -1.13 0.09 -22.71
C MET A 128 -0.94 -1.41 -22.93
N GLU A 129 -1.99 -2.20 -23.16
CA GLU A 129 -1.86 -3.65 -23.38
C GLU A 129 -0.89 -3.96 -24.54
N ASN A 130 -1.04 -3.25 -25.66
CA ASN A 130 -0.20 -3.44 -26.85
C ASN A 130 1.21 -2.86 -26.69
N MET A 131 1.47 -2.07 -25.64
CA MET A 131 2.78 -1.47 -25.40
C MET A 131 3.77 -2.44 -24.77
N PHE A 132 3.29 -3.54 -24.18
CA PHE A 132 4.13 -4.47 -23.45
C PHE A 132 4.31 -5.79 -24.21
N SER A 133 5.57 -6.21 -24.36
CA SER A 133 5.89 -7.51 -24.92
C SER A 133 5.29 -8.62 -24.06
N THR A 134 4.68 -9.63 -24.69
CA THR A 134 4.24 -10.86 -24.01
C THR A 134 5.37 -11.86 -23.79
N LYS A 135 6.60 -11.52 -24.21
CA LYS A 135 7.79 -12.34 -24.11
C LYS A 135 8.51 -12.08 -22.77
N GLY A 136 8.75 -13.15 -22.01
CA GLY A 136 9.63 -13.10 -20.84
C GLY A 136 11.11 -13.13 -21.22
N GLN A 137 11.99 -12.96 -20.23
CA GLN A 137 13.44 -12.90 -20.48
C GLN A 137 14.03 -14.20 -21.06
N ASN A 138 13.41 -15.36 -20.78
CA ASN A 138 13.84 -16.67 -21.28
C ASN A 138 13.26 -17.03 -22.66
N GLY A 139 12.67 -16.06 -23.38
CA GLY A 139 12.00 -16.30 -24.65
C GLY A 139 10.66 -17.04 -24.57
N ARG A 140 10.20 -17.36 -23.35
CA ARG A 140 8.86 -17.89 -23.11
C ARG A 140 7.79 -16.84 -23.42
N TYR A 141 6.74 -17.25 -24.11
CA TYR A 141 5.59 -16.41 -24.42
C TYR A 141 4.47 -16.65 -23.42
N PHE A 142 3.89 -15.56 -22.91
CA PHE A 142 2.81 -15.58 -21.94
C PHE A 142 1.48 -15.08 -22.53
N THR A 143 1.39 -14.97 -23.87
CA THR A 143 0.30 -14.30 -24.60
C THR A 143 -1.09 -14.64 -24.08
N LYS A 144 -1.42 -15.94 -23.95
CA LYS A 144 -2.74 -16.37 -23.47
C LYS A 144 -3.01 -15.92 -22.02
N ARG A 145 -2.05 -16.12 -21.12
CA ARG A 145 -2.19 -15.76 -19.70
C ARG A 145 -2.31 -14.27 -19.50
N ILE A 146 -1.53 -13.47 -20.25
CA ILE A 146 -1.64 -12.02 -20.23
C ILE A 146 -3.00 -11.57 -20.75
N ALA A 147 -3.49 -12.14 -21.86
CA ALA A 147 -4.81 -11.80 -22.37
C ALA A 147 -5.93 -12.12 -21.35
N ASP A 148 -5.81 -13.24 -20.63
CA ASP A 148 -6.75 -13.59 -19.56
C ASP A 148 -6.64 -12.64 -18.36
N ALA A 149 -5.42 -12.30 -17.96
CA ALA A 149 -5.13 -11.34 -16.90
C ALA A 149 -5.68 -9.95 -17.20
N VAL A 150 -5.48 -9.46 -18.42
CA VAL A 150 -5.98 -8.16 -18.89
C VAL A 150 -7.50 -8.14 -18.93
N ARG A 151 -8.14 -9.24 -19.35
CA ARG A 151 -9.60 -9.36 -19.29
C ARG A 151 -10.13 -9.23 -17.86
N LYS A 152 -9.50 -9.90 -16.89
CA LYS A 152 -9.86 -9.77 -15.47
C LYS A 152 -9.68 -8.33 -14.97
N ALA A 153 -8.53 -7.72 -15.27
CA ALA A 153 -8.27 -6.31 -14.93
C ALA A 153 -9.31 -5.35 -15.53
N ASN A 154 -9.70 -5.57 -16.79
CA ASN A 154 -10.75 -4.79 -17.46
C ASN A 154 -12.17 -5.02 -16.91
N CYS A 155 -12.44 -6.17 -16.27
CA CYS A 155 -13.66 -6.35 -15.50
C CYS A 155 -13.60 -5.54 -14.20
N ALA A 156 -12.45 -5.59 -13.51
CA ALA A 156 -12.21 -4.87 -12.27
C ALA A 156 -12.31 -3.35 -12.42
N THR A 157 -11.93 -2.76 -13.56
CA THR A 157 -12.08 -1.31 -13.81
C THR A 157 -13.52 -0.81 -13.68
N LYS A 158 -14.50 -1.69 -13.91
CA LYS A 158 -15.95 -1.40 -13.85
C LYS A 158 -16.53 -1.48 -12.43
N MET A 159 -15.69 -1.72 -11.44
CA MET A 159 -16.07 -1.92 -10.04
C MET A 159 -15.44 -0.85 -9.15
N SER A 160 -16.00 -0.65 -7.95
CA SER A 160 -15.39 0.17 -6.90
C SER A 160 -14.16 -0.53 -6.32
N MET A 161 -13.24 0.23 -5.70
CA MET A 161 -12.02 -0.32 -5.10
C MET A 161 -12.30 -1.45 -4.10
N GLN A 162 -13.27 -1.26 -3.19
CA GLN A 162 -13.64 -2.29 -2.22
C GLN A 162 -14.13 -3.57 -2.91
N LYS A 163 -15.02 -3.44 -3.89
CA LYS A 163 -15.55 -4.61 -4.61
C LYS A 163 -14.46 -5.36 -5.38
N ARG A 164 -13.43 -4.66 -5.88
CA ARG A 164 -12.29 -5.31 -6.53
C ARG A 164 -11.51 -6.18 -5.54
N LEU A 165 -11.30 -5.69 -4.32
CA LEU A 165 -10.62 -6.43 -3.25
C LEU A 165 -11.44 -7.66 -2.85
N ASP A 166 -12.76 -7.52 -2.71
CA ASP A 166 -13.64 -8.62 -2.33
C ASP A 166 -13.77 -9.70 -3.43
N GLU A 167 -13.60 -9.35 -4.71
CA GLU A 167 -13.79 -10.28 -5.84
C GLU A 167 -12.47 -10.85 -6.40
N PHE A 168 -11.38 -10.07 -6.33
CA PHE A 168 -10.08 -10.41 -6.92
C PHE A 168 -8.93 -10.39 -5.92
N GLY A 169 -9.19 -10.11 -4.65
CA GLY A 169 -8.18 -10.08 -3.59
C GLY A 169 -7.51 -11.44 -3.39
N PHE A 170 -6.31 -11.40 -2.81
CA PHE A 170 -5.52 -12.59 -2.57
C PHE A 170 -6.24 -13.57 -1.64
N SER A 171 -6.84 -13.08 -0.54
CA SER A 171 -7.52 -13.91 0.46
C SER A 171 -8.71 -14.70 -0.10
N GLU A 172 -9.42 -14.16 -1.09
CA GLU A 172 -10.61 -14.79 -1.68
C GLU A 172 -10.25 -15.78 -2.79
N THR A 173 -9.08 -15.62 -3.40
CA THR A 173 -8.62 -16.44 -4.52
C THR A 173 -7.65 -17.55 -4.09
N TYR A 174 -7.13 -17.49 -2.86
CA TYR A 174 -6.29 -18.52 -2.25
C TYR A 174 -7.17 -19.55 -1.49
N ASN A 175 -7.67 -20.57 -2.22
CA ASN A 175 -8.31 -21.77 -1.68
C ASN A 175 -7.74 -23.03 -2.33
#